data_AF-A0A0C9WXV1-F1
#
_entry.id   AF-A0A0C9WXV1-F1
#
_cell.length_a   1.000
_cell.length_b   1.000
_cell.length_c   1.000
_cell.angle_alpha   90.00
_cell.angle_beta   90.00
_cell.angle_gamma   90.00
#
_symmetry.space_group_name_H-M   'P 1'
#
loop_
_entity.id
_entity.type
_entity.pdbx_description
1 polymer ?
#
loop_
_entity_poly.entity_id
_entity_poly.type
_entity_poly.pdbx_seq_one_letter_code
_entity_poly.pdbx_strand_id
1 'polypeptide(L)'
;KLSVLSRLMCHAQRLKTVKMLVKQAAWQGNCEGILQNRAPSLEYFHLIVPSIRGTEMFTGTLFSDNAPCLRRLHLRSCLVNLFPPALSNLTELSVASITFGAPTIDAWLSILGNMRFLC
;
A
#
# COMPACT_ATOMS: atom_id res chain seq x y z
N LYS A 1 5.17 6.90 -25.49
CA LYS A 1 6.10 7.34 -24.41
C LYS A 1 5.73 6.57 -23.15
N LEU A 2 6.62 5.71 -22.64
CA LEU A 2 6.43 5.06 -21.34
C LEU A 2 6.32 6.15 -20.26
N SER A 3 5.27 6.08 -19.43
CA SER A 3 5.09 7.02 -18.32
C SER A 3 6.28 6.93 -17.37
N VAL A 4 6.63 8.02 -16.68
CA VAL A 4 7.70 8.02 -15.65
C VAL A 4 7.50 6.85 -14.67
N LEU A 5 6.24 6.56 -14.37
CA LEU A 5 5.80 5.45 -13.54
C LEU A 5 6.26 4.09 -14.07
N SER A 6 5.99 3.78 -15.34
CA SER A 6 6.44 2.51 -15.94
C SER A 6 7.96 2.31 -15.91
N ARG A 7 8.75 3.38 -16.06
CA ARG A 7 10.21 3.33 -15.91
C ARG A 7 10.66 3.11 -14.47
N LEU A 8 9.96 3.73 -13.52
CA LEU A 8 10.20 3.54 -12.09
C LEU A 8 9.90 2.09 -11.69
N MET A 9 8.87 1.48 -12.31
CA MET A 9 8.53 0.07 -12.10
C MET A 9 9.59 -0.90 -12.61
N CYS A 10 10.34 -0.59 -13.67
CA CYS A 10 11.50 -1.38 -14.09
C CYS A 10 12.58 -1.51 -13.00
N HIS A 11 12.57 -0.59 -12.02
CA HIS A 11 13.50 -0.59 -10.90
C HIS A 11 12.82 -0.84 -9.55
N ALA A 12 11.52 -1.21 -9.53
CA ALA A 12 10.74 -1.39 -8.31
C ALA A 12 11.42 -2.31 -7.29
N GLN A 13 12.11 -3.35 -7.77
CA GLN A 13 12.82 -4.31 -6.91
C GLN A 13 13.98 -3.71 -6.10
N ARG A 14 14.51 -2.56 -6.52
CA ARG A 14 15.62 -1.84 -5.87
C ARG A 14 15.16 -0.68 -5.01
N LEU A 15 13.88 -0.32 -5.08
CA LEU A 15 13.34 0.82 -4.34
C LEU A 15 13.19 0.44 -2.88
N LYS A 16 13.80 1.24 -1.99
CA LYS A 16 13.65 1.10 -0.54
C LYS A 16 12.53 1.96 0.03
N THR A 17 12.29 3.11 -0.59
CA THR A 17 11.28 4.06 -0.15
C THR A 17 10.51 4.54 -1.37
N VAL A 18 9.19 4.44 -1.30
CA VAL A 18 8.29 4.90 -2.34
C VAL A 18 7.20 5.74 -1.70
N LYS A 19 7.09 6.99 -2.17
CA LYS A 19 6.03 7.91 -1.80
C LYS A 19 5.31 8.33 -3.07
N MET A 20 4.01 8.10 -3.13
CA MET A 20 3.21 8.37 -4.32
C MET A 20 1.96 9.16 -3.98
N LEU A 21 1.76 10.22 -4.73
CA LEU A 21 0.50 10.93 -4.82
C LEU A 21 -0.14 10.52 -6.15
N VAL A 22 -1.26 9.79 -6.09
CA VAL A 22 -1.96 9.35 -7.30
C VAL A 22 -3.28 10.08 -7.40
N LYS A 23 -3.50 10.75 -8.54
CA LYS A 23 -4.79 11.38 -8.85
C LYS A 23 -5.85 10.29 -8.97
N GLN A 24 -7.06 10.54 -8.50
CA GLN A 24 -8.16 9.57 -8.55
C GLN A 24 -8.37 8.94 -9.94
N ALA A 25 -8.38 9.76 -11.00
CA ALA A 25 -8.54 9.30 -12.38
C ALA A 25 -7.43 8.34 -12.86
N ALA A 26 -6.29 8.29 -12.16
CA ALA A 26 -5.16 7.42 -12.45
C ALA A 26 -5.11 6.17 -11.55
N TRP A 27 -6.01 6.03 -10.57
CA TRP A 27 -6.05 4.90 -9.63
C TRP A 27 -6.21 3.56 -10.36
N GLN A 28 -7.31 3.39 -11.09
CA GLN A 28 -7.63 2.13 -11.78
C GLN A 28 -6.58 1.71 -12.82
N GLY A 29 -5.98 2.66 -13.54
CA GLY A 29 -5.05 2.36 -14.63
C GLY A 29 -3.57 2.24 -14.22
N ASN A 30 -3.12 2.95 -13.18
CA ASN A 30 -1.70 3.02 -12.82
C ASN A 30 -1.39 2.44 -11.45
N CYS A 31 -2.28 2.56 -10.46
CA CYS A 31 -1.99 2.05 -9.12
C CYS A 31 -1.99 0.53 -9.07
N GLU A 32 -2.96 -0.13 -9.70
CA GLU A 32 -3.05 -1.60 -9.62
C GLU A 32 -1.77 -2.28 -10.12
N GLY A 33 -1.24 -1.84 -11.25
CA GLY A 33 0.02 -2.35 -11.78
C GLY A 33 1.21 -2.11 -10.84
N ILE A 34 1.26 -0.96 -10.14
CA ILE A 34 2.33 -0.68 -9.17
C ILE A 34 2.21 -1.60 -7.95
N LEU A 35 0.99 -1.68 -7.41
CA LEU A 35 0.68 -2.44 -6.21
C LEU A 35 0.76 -3.95 -6.45
N GLN A 36 0.76 -4.42 -7.70
CA GLN A 36 1.00 -5.83 -8.03
C GLN A 36 2.48 -6.16 -8.29
N ASN A 37 3.36 -5.18 -8.48
CA ASN A 37 4.77 -5.48 -8.72
C ASN A 37 5.49 -5.93 -7.45
N ARG A 38 6.36 -6.94 -7.58
CA ARG A 38 7.21 -7.39 -6.46
C ARG A 38 8.12 -6.26 -6.01
N ALA A 39 8.26 -6.12 -4.69
CA ALA A 39 9.04 -5.05 -4.08
C ALA A 39 9.97 -5.61 -2.97
N PRO A 40 10.91 -6.53 -3.32
CA PRO A 40 11.71 -7.26 -2.35
C PRO A 40 12.56 -6.37 -1.43
N SER A 41 13.04 -5.22 -1.91
CA SER A 41 13.87 -4.30 -1.13
C SER A 41 13.09 -3.16 -0.48
N LEU A 42 11.76 -3.11 -0.63
CA LEU A 42 10.95 -1.99 -0.18
C LEU A 42 10.80 -2.02 1.33
N GLU A 43 11.21 -0.93 1.99
CA GLU A 43 11.16 -0.78 3.46
C GLU A 43 10.03 0.17 3.88
N TYR A 44 9.71 1.17 3.05
CA TYR A 44 8.68 2.16 3.31
C TYR A 44 7.83 2.46 2.07
N PHE A 45 6.51 2.31 2.21
CA PHE A 45 5.53 2.68 1.20
C PHE A 45 4.54 3.71 1.75
N HIS A 46 4.36 4.81 1.01
CA HIS A 46 3.36 5.83 1.30
C HIS A 46 2.54 6.12 0.06
N LEU A 47 1.23 5.91 0.15
CA LEU A 47 0.28 6.16 -0.92
C LEU A 47 -0.79 7.15 -0.47
N ILE A 48 -0.94 8.21 -1.26
CA ILE A 48 -1.98 9.23 -1.08
C ILE A 48 -2.82 9.25 -2.35
N VAL A 49 -4.13 9.05 -2.18
CA VAL A 49 -5.08 9.13 -3.29
C VAL A 49 -6.15 10.14 -2.90
N PRO A 50 -5.94 11.44 -3.20
CA PRO A 50 -6.93 12.45 -2.88
C PRO A 50 -8.22 12.09 -3.62
N SER A 51 -9.27 11.79 -2.86
CA SER A 51 -10.58 11.50 -3.40
C SER A 51 -11.61 12.43 -2.79
N ILE A 52 -12.47 12.94 -3.65
CA ILE A 52 -13.58 13.82 -3.31
C ILE A 52 -14.89 13.01 -3.21
N ARG A 53 -14.90 11.78 -3.74
CA ARG A 53 -16.12 10.97 -3.94
C ARG A 53 -16.16 9.68 -3.11
N GLY A 54 -15.09 9.35 -2.39
CA GLY A 54 -15.04 8.17 -1.52
C GLY A 54 -13.66 7.51 -1.45
N THR A 55 -13.48 6.54 -0.58
CA THR A 55 -12.19 5.86 -0.41
C THR A 55 -11.94 4.91 -1.58
N GLU A 56 -10.78 5.08 -2.23
CA GLU A 56 -10.33 4.14 -3.26
C GLU A 56 -9.82 2.86 -2.58
N MET A 57 -10.34 1.71 -2.99
CA MET A 57 -9.96 0.41 -2.42
C MET A 57 -9.20 -0.41 -3.44
N PHE A 58 -8.04 -0.93 -3.04
CA PHE A 58 -7.30 -1.93 -3.79
C PHE A 58 -7.63 -3.31 -3.22
N THR A 59 -8.27 -4.15 -4.04
CA THR A 59 -8.71 -5.49 -3.66
C THR A 59 -7.68 -6.58 -3.94
N GLY A 60 -6.62 -6.25 -4.70
CA GLY A 60 -5.55 -7.18 -5.01
C GLY A 60 -4.58 -7.43 -3.85
N THR A 61 -3.65 -8.36 -4.07
CA THR A 61 -2.57 -8.65 -3.14
C THR A 61 -1.45 -7.64 -3.28
N LEU A 62 -1.14 -6.94 -2.18
CA LEU A 62 -0.08 -5.94 -2.16
C LEU A 62 1.28 -6.58 -2.49
N PHE A 63 1.98 -5.98 -3.45
CA PHE A 63 3.29 -6.37 -3.99
C PHE A 63 3.40 -7.83 -4.44
N SER A 64 2.29 -8.43 -4.90
CA SER A 64 2.21 -9.87 -5.18
C SER A 64 2.74 -10.73 -4.03
N ASP A 65 2.45 -10.31 -2.80
CA ASP A 65 2.91 -10.93 -1.55
C ASP A 65 4.44 -10.98 -1.37
N ASN A 66 5.16 -10.17 -2.14
CA ASN A 66 6.62 -10.15 -2.15
C ASN A 66 7.14 -8.75 -1.79
N ALA A 67 7.03 -8.44 -0.50
CA ALA A 67 7.67 -7.28 0.11
C ALA A 67 8.24 -7.64 1.50
N PRO A 68 9.14 -8.64 1.59
CA PRO A 68 9.66 -9.14 2.87
C PRO A 68 10.34 -8.07 3.73
N CYS A 69 10.89 -7.01 3.13
CA CYS A 69 11.55 -5.93 3.86
C CYS A 69 10.59 -4.81 4.29
N LEU A 70 9.30 -4.88 3.94
CA LEU A 70 8.36 -3.79 4.19
C LEU A 70 8.09 -3.66 5.68
N ARG A 71 8.45 -2.52 6.24
CA ARG A 71 8.30 -2.20 7.67
C ARG A 71 7.28 -1.11 7.92
N ARG A 72 7.11 -0.20 6.97
CA ARG A 72 6.27 0.99 7.14
C ARG A 72 5.29 1.12 5.98
N LEU A 73 3.99 1.17 6.30
CA LEU A 73 2.91 1.32 5.34
C LEU A 73 2.02 2.50 5.71
N HIS A 74 2.02 3.53 4.86
CA HIS A 74 1.21 4.73 5.04
C HIS A 74 0.19 4.84 3.92
N LEU A 75 -1.09 4.91 4.29
CA LEU A 75 -2.22 5.01 3.35
C LEU A 75 -3.06 6.23 3.72
N ARG A 76 -3.31 7.10 2.76
CA ARG A 76 -4.19 8.26 2.94
C ARG A 76 -5.24 8.30 1.87
N SER A 77 -6.51 8.39 2.30
CA SER A 77 -7.69 8.42 1.43
C SER A 77 -7.81 7.20 0.50
N CYS A 78 -7.14 6.10 0.84
CA CYS A 78 -7.22 4.82 0.16
C CYS A 78 -7.08 3.68 1.17
N LEU A 79 -7.60 2.51 0.80
CA LEU A 79 -7.44 1.26 1.52
C LEU A 79 -6.85 0.20 0.59
N VAL A 80 -6.08 -0.71 1.17
CA VAL A 80 -5.58 -1.90 0.51
C VAL A 80 -6.00 -3.11 1.34
N ASN A 81 -5.95 -4.30 0.76
CA ASN A 81 -6.08 -5.53 1.55
C ASN A 81 -4.90 -5.63 2.54
N LEU A 82 -5.21 -5.64 3.85
CA LEU A 82 -4.22 -5.66 4.94
C LEU A 82 -3.98 -7.06 5.55
N PHE A 83 -4.62 -8.09 4.99
CA PHE A 83 -4.42 -9.49 5.38
C PHE A 83 -3.29 -10.27 4.65
N PRO A 84 -2.61 -9.77 3.59
CA PRO A 84 -1.52 -10.52 2.96
C PRO A 84 -0.30 -10.75 3.87
N PRO A 85 0.39 -11.91 3.75
CA PRO A 85 1.66 -12.21 4.44
C PRO A 85 2.76 -11.15 4.29
N ALA A 86 2.80 -10.41 3.18
CA ALA A 86 3.74 -9.31 2.94
C ALA A 86 3.71 -8.21 3.99
N LEU A 87 2.65 -8.14 4.81
CA LEU A 87 2.51 -7.17 5.89
C LEU A 87 2.92 -7.70 7.27
N SER A 88 3.31 -8.98 7.38
CA SER A 88 3.71 -9.61 8.64
C SER A 88 4.93 -8.95 9.31
N ASN A 89 5.76 -8.26 8.53
CA ASN A 89 6.95 -7.55 9.01
C ASN A 89 6.71 -6.05 9.24
N LEU A 90 5.47 -5.57 9.10
CA LEU A 90 5.15 -4.18 9.39
C LEU A 90 5.41 -3.88 10.87
N THR A 91 6.18 -2.82 11.11
CA THR A 91 6.37 -2.20 12.42
C THR A 91 5.58 -0.91 12.56
N GLU A 92 5.11 -0.35 11.44
CA GLU A 92 4.37 0.90 11.39
C GLU A 92 3.27 0.84 10.33
N LEU A 93 2.04 1.12 10.76
CA LEU A 93 0.87 1.24 9.91
C LEU A 93 0.19 2.58 10.21
N SER A 94 0.09 3.45 9.21
CA SER A 94 -0.62 4.72 9.31
C SER A 94 -1.72 4.76 8.26
N VAL A 95 -2.96 4.82 8.70
CA VAL A 95 -4.12 4.94 7.80
C VAL A 95 -4.93 6.16 8.18
N ALA A 96 -5.13 7.07 7.22
CA ALA A 96 -5.75 8.37 7.47
C ALA A 96 -6.75 8.77 6.38
N SER A 97 -7.71 9.62 6.76
CA SER A 97 -8.67 10.23 5.84
C SER A 97 -9.50 9.21 5.05
N ILE A 98 -9.89 8.12 5.71
CA ILE A 98 -10.82 7.10 5.18
C ILE A 98 -12.24 7.55 5.46
N THR A 99 -13.06 7.66 4.42
CA THR A 99 -14.44 8.18 4.53
C THR A 99 -15.49 7.09 4.37
N PHE A 100 -15.22 6.06 3.56
CA PHE A 100 -16.13 4.93 3.33
C PHE A 100 -15.35 3.61 3.28
N GLY A 101 -15.95 2.51 3.74
CA GLY A 101 -15.30 1.20 3.74
C GLY A 101 -14.17 1.05 4.76
N ALA A 102 -14.11 1.94 5.76
CA ALA A 102 -13.17 1.79 6.88
C ALA A 102 -13.40 0.44 7.58
N PRO A 103 -12.33 -0.32 7.88
CA PRO A 103 -12.45 -1.50 8.73
C PRO A 103 -13.08 -1.15 10.08
N THR A 104 -13.83 -2.09 10.64
CA THR A 104 -14.31 -2.00 12.02
C THR A 104 -13.12 -1.99 12.99
N ILE A 105 -13.36 -1.58 14.24
CA ILE A 105 -12.32 -1.61 15.28
C ILE A 105 -11.75 -3.03 15.43
N ASP A 106 -12.60 -4.06 15.43
CA ASP A 106 -12.16 -5.46 15.53
C ASP A 106 -11.29 -5.88 14.33
N ALA A 107 -11.65 -5.44 13.12
CA ALA A 107 -10.85 -5.70 11.93
C ALA A 107 -9.47 -5.01 12.03
N TRP A 108 -9.41 -3.77 12.53
CA TRP A 108 -8.15 -3.09 12.79
C TRP A 108 -7.31 -3.81 13.84
N LEU A 109 -7.92 -4.24 14.95
CA LEU A 109 -7.22 -4.98 16.00
C LEU A 109 -6.68 -6.32 15.48
N SER A 110 -7.44 -7.02 14.63
CA SER A 110 -6.98 -8.25 13.97
C SER A 110 -5.77 -7.99 13.05
N ILE A 111 -5.81 -6.93 12.25
CA ILE A 111 -4.68 -6.52 11.38
C ILE A 111 -3.44 -6.19 12.23
N LEU A 112 -3.62 -5.39 13.28
CA LEU A 112 -2.53 -5.01 14.18
C LEU A 112 -1.98 -6.22 14.94
N GLY A 113 -2.82 -7.18 15.34
CA GLY A 113 -2.41 -8.42 16.00
C GLY A 113 -1.52 -9.31 15.12
N ASN A 114 -1.60 -9.19 13.80
CA ASN A 114 -0.72 -9.90 12.87
C ASN A 114 0.65 -9.21 12.67
N MET A 115 0.79 -7.96 13.12
CA MET A 115 2.08 -7.27 13.10
C MET A 115 2.95 -7.80 14.24
N ARG A 116 4.16 -8.26 13.92
CA ARG A 116 5.12 -8.66 14.95
C ARG A 116 5.60 -7.42 15.68
N PHE A 117 4.95 -7.09 16.79
CA PHE A 117 5.53 -6.18 17.77
C PHE A 117 6.77 -6.86 18.34
N LEU A 118 7.94 -6.32 18.01
CA LEU A 118 9.18 -6.66 18.70
C LEU A 118 9.06 -6.10 20.13
N CYS A 119 8.49 -6.90 21.03
CA CYS A 119 8.70 -6.75 22.47
C CYS A 119 10.03 -7.41 22.84
#